data_AF-A0A949LRV0-F1
#
_entry.id   AF-A0A949LRV0-F1
#
_cell.length_a   1.000
_cell.length_b   1.000
_cell.length_c   1.000
_cell.angle_alpha   90.00
_cell.angle_beta   90.00
_cell.angle_gamma   90.00
#
_symmetry.space_group_name_H-M   'P 1'
#
loop_
_entity.id
_entity.type
_entity.pdbx_description
1 polymer ?
#
loop_
_entity_poly.entity_id
_entity_poly.type
_entity_poly.pdbx_seq_one_letter_code
_entity_poly.pdbx_strand_id
1 'polypeptide(L)'
;MASHVSQGNQPYDQAIIDIVDYALNYEIKSPVAYETAWNCFMDTLGCGLEALEYEACTKLLGPVVPGVTVANGVKVPGTKYVLDPVQGAFNIGAMIRWLDFNDTWLAAEWGHPSDNLGAILATADWLSRTTDKKFTVKDVLTSMIKA
;
A
#
# COMPACT_ATOMS: atom_id res chain seq x y z
N MET A 1 34.72 -6.76 -16.84
CA MET A 1 34.01 -7.76 -17.66
C MET A 1 32.53 -7.66 -17.32
N ALA A 2 31.78 -6.85 -18.07
CA ALA A 2 30.33 -6.81 -17.94
C ALA A 2 29.78 -8.02 -18.69
N SER A 3 29.09 -8.90 -17.96
CA SER A 3 28.41 -10.06 -18.51
C SER A 3 27.49 -9.65 -19.66
N HIS A 4 27.54 -10.41 -20.76
CA HIS A 4 26.59 -10.34 -21.87
C HIS A 4 25.18 -10.65 -21.36
N VAL A 5 24.45 -9.63 -20.89
CA VAL A 5 23.00 -9.74 -20.72
C VAL A 5 22.41 -9.74 -22.12
N SER A 6 22.07 -10.91 -22.64
CA SER A 6 21.26 -10.98 -23.86
C SER A 6 19.92 -10.32 -23.55
N GLN A 7 19.57 -9.25 -24.27
CA GLN A 7 18.20 -8.74 -24.25
C GLN A 7 17.30 -9.85 -24.78
N GLY A 8 16.54 -10.48 -23.88
CA GLY A 8 15.54 -11.48 -24.25
C GLY A 8 14.46 -10.79 -25.06
N ASN A 9 14.26 -11.19 -26.31
CA ASN A 9 13.18 -10.71 -27.17
C ASN A 9 11.93 -11.60 -27.05
N GLN A 10 11.76 -12.27 -25.91
CA GLN A 10 10.59 -13.10 -25.65
C GLN A 10 9.45 -12.22 -25.10
N PRO A 11 8.20 -12.45 -25.53
CA PRO A 11 7.07 -11.78 -24.91
C PRO A 11 6.97 -12.17 -23.43
N TYR A 12 6.39 -11.27 -22.61
CA TYR A 12 6.03 -11.60 -21.24
C TYR A 12 4.98 -12.71 -21.21
N ASP A 13 4.94 -13.48 -20.11
CA ASP A 13 3.91 -14.47 -19.88
C ASP A 13 2.52 -13.82 -19.86
N GLN A 14 1.51 -14.54 -20.35
CA GLN A 14 0.15 -14.02 -20.47
C GLN A 14 -0.40 -13.51 -19.12
N ALA A 15 -0.08 -14.18 -18.01
CA ALA A 15 -0.52 -13.74 -16.68
C ALA A 15 0.01 -12.34 -16.31
N ILE A 16 1.23 -11.99 -16.71
CA ILE A 16 1.80 -10.65 -16.48
C ILE A 16 1.05 -9.63 -17.35
N ILE A 17 0.80 -9.98 -18.62
CA ILE A 17 0.07 -9.12 -19.56
C ILE A 17 -1.33 -8.82 -19.03
N ASP A 18 -2.06 -9.85 -18.59
CA ASP A 18 -3.44 -9.71 -18.09
C ASP A 18 -3.51 -8.79 -16.86
N ILE A 19 -2.55 -8.92 -15.92
CA ILE A 19 -2.48 -8.06 -14.72
C ILE A 19 -2.18 -6.61 -15.12
N VAL A 20 -1.23 -6.38 -16.04
CA VAL A 20 -0.88 -5.03 -16.51
C VAL A 20 -2.06 -4.38 -17.24
N ASP A 21 -2.71 -5.11 -18.14
CA ASP A 21 -3.86 -4.61 -18.88
C ASP A 21 -5.03 -4.28 -17.95
N TYR A 22 -5.29 -5.11 -16.94
CA TYR A 22 -6.27 -4.83 -15.90
C TYR A 22 -5.91 -3.56 -15.10
N ALA A 23 -4.67 -3.46 -14.63
CA ALA A 23 -4.20 -2.33 -13.82
C ALA A 23 -4.30 -1.00 -14.58
N LEU A 24 -3.93 -0.99 -15.86
CA LEU A 24 -3.88 0.22 -16.69
C LEU A 24 -5.22 0.59 -17.31
N ASN A 25 -5.97 -0.38 -17.83
CA ASN A 25 -7.06 -0.11 -18.77
C ASN A 25 -8.46 -0.37 -18.20
N TYR A 26 -8.59 -1.23 -17.19
CA TYR A 26 -9.92 -1.55 -16.64
C TYR A 26 -10.50 -0.37 -15.85
N GLU A 27 -11.74 0.00 -16.17
CA GLU A 27 -12.49 1.06 -15.49
C GLU A 27 -13.49 0.46 -14.50
N ILE A 28 -13.34 0.78 -13.21
CA ILE A 28 -14.25 0.31 -12.16
C ILE A 28 -15.54 1.15 -12.19
N LYS A 29 -16.66 0.49 -12.47
CA LYS A 29 -17.99 1.13 -12.58
C LYS A 29 -18.97 0.76 -11.46
N SER A 30 -18.59 -0.16 -10.57
CA SER A 30 -19.48 -0.68 -9.52
C SER A 30 -19.56 0.28 -8.33
N PRO A 31 -20.73 0.87 -8.02
CA PRO A 31 -20.89 1.71 -6.83
C PRO A 31 -20.65 0.93 -5.53
N VAL A 32 -21.10 -0.33 -5.49
CA VAL A 32 -20.91 -1.22 -4.33
C VAL A 32 -19.44 -1.49 -4.07
N ALA A 33 -18.60 -1.59 -5.13
CA ALA A 33 -17.16 -1.75 -4.95
C ALA A 33 -16.53 -0.53 -4.27
N TYR A 34 -16.91 0.68 -4.67
CA TYR A 34 -16.41 1.91 -4.02
C TYR A 34 -16.94 2.11 -2.61
N GLU A 35 -18.21 1.78 -2.35
CA GLU A 35 -18.79 1.81 -1.01
C GLU A 35 -18.07 0.84 -0.07
N THR A 36 -17.83 -0.39 -0.54
CA THR A 36 -17.11 -1.40 0.24
C THR A 36 -15.64 -1.02 0.44
N ALA A 37 -14.97 -0.49 -0.58
CA ALA A 37 -13.59 -0.01 -0.47
C ALA A 37 -13.46 1.14 0.53
N TRP A 38 -14.45 2.03 0.60
CA TRP A 38 -14.48 3.09 1.61
C TRP A 38 -14.59 2.53 3.03
N ASN A 39 -15.46 1.53 3.25
CA ASN A 39 -15.56 0.85 4.54
C ASN A 39 -14.27 0.10 4.89
N CYS A 40 -13.70 -0.65 3.95
CA CYS A 40 -12.42 -1.33 4.11
C CYS A 40 -11.29 -0.35 4.45
N PHE A 41 -11.21 0.80 3.77
CA PHE A 41 -10.21 1.84 4.06
C PHE A 41 -10.31 2.35 5.51
N MET A 42 -11.51 2.64 6.00
CA MET A 42 -11.71 3.09 7.38
C MET A 42 -11.38 1.99 8.40
N ASP A 43 -11.85 0.77 8.16
CA ASP A 43 -11.59 -0.41 9.00
C ASP A 43 -10.09 -0.70 9.13
N THR A 44 -9.41 -0.76 8.00
CA THR A 44 -7.97 -1.03 7.92
C THR A 44 -7.15 0.02 8.67
N LEU A 45 -7.49 1.31 8.52
CA LEU A 45 -6.85 2.37 9.29
C LEU A 45 -7.15 2.24 10.80
N GLY A 46 -8.37 1.85 11.17
CA GLY A 46 -8.74 1.56 12.56
C GLY A 46 -7.86 0.47 13.18
N CYS A 47 -7.71 -0.67 12.50
CA CYS A 47 -6.81 -1.75 12.91
C CYS A 47 -5.37 -1.26 13.10
N GLY A 48 -4.88 -0.45 12.16
CA GLY A 48 -3.53 0.11 12.24
C GLY A 48 -3.34 1.08 13.42
N LEU A 49 -4.37 1.83 13.79
CA LEU A 49 -4.32 2.71 14.97
C LEU A 49 -4.33 1.91 16.27
N GLU A 50 -5.15 0.85 16.37
CA GLU A 50 -5.18 -0.04 17.53
C GLU A 50 -3.83 -0.74 17.75
N ALA A 51 -3.16 -1.14 16.66
CA ALA A 51 -1.84 -1.76 16.72
C ALA A 51 -0.76 -0.88 17.38
N LEU A 52 -0.94 0.44 17.44
CA LEU A 52 0.00 1.36 18.10
C LEU A 52 0.01 1.22 19.63
N GLU A 53 -0.97 0.55 20.22
CA GLU A 53 -1.00 0.25 21.66
C GLU A 53 -0.07 -0.92 22.05
N TYR A 54 0.50 -1.61 21.06
CA TYR A 54 1.31 -2.82 21.27
C TYR A 54 2.79 -2.54 21.01
N GLU A 55 3.62 -2.61 22.07
CA GLU A 55 5.08 -2.42 21.98
C GLU A 55 5.73 -3.36 20.96
N ALA A 56 5.19 -4.58 20.82
CA ALA A 56 5.68 -5.55 19.86
C ALA A 56 5.56 -5.06 18.40
N CYS A 57 4.53 -4.27 18.08
CA CYS A 57 4.35 -3.60 16.79
C CYS A 57 5.28 -2.38 16.72
N THR A 58 5.14 -1.47 17.68
CA THR A 58 5.74 -0.13 17.61
C THR A 58 7.27 -0.15 17.66
N LYS A 59 7.90 -1.19 18.24
CA LYS A 59 9.37 -1.37 18.20
C LYS A 59 9.93 -1.61 16.80
N LEU A 60 9.10 -1.98 15.82
CA LEU A 60 9.49 -2.21 14.43
C LEU A 60 9.20 -0.99 13.54
N LEU A 61 8.49 0.01 14.05
CA LEU A 61 8.12 1.21 13.32
C LEU A 61 9.22 2.28 13.38
N GLY A 62 9.07 3.31 12.56
CA GLY A 62 9.99 4.44 12.45
C GLY A 62 11.05 4.25 11.36
N PRO A 63 12.01 5.20 11.29
CA PRO A 63 13.10 5.13 10.34
C PRO A 63 14.10 4.04 10.72
N VAL A 64 14.75 3.43 9.73
CA VAL A 64 15.83 2.44 9.94
C VAL A 64 16.97 3.03 10.78
N VAL A 65 17.28 4.31 10.57
CA VAL A 65 18.26 5.06 11.37
C VAL A 65 17.51 6.09 12.23
N PRO A 66 17.57 6.00 13.58
CA PRO A 66 16.88 6.93 14.47
C PRO A 66 17.24 8.39 14.19
N GLY A 67 16.24 9.27 14.24
CA GLY A 67 16.41 10.71 14.02
C GLY A 67 16.32 11.14 12.55
N VAL A 68 16.29 10.20 11.60
CA VAL A 68 16.04 10.52 10.18
C VAL A 68 14.59 10.99 9.99
N THR A 69 14.45 12.09 9.27
CA THR A 69 13.18 12.59 8.75
C THR A 69 13.35 12.93 7.28
N VAL A 70 12.39 12.55 6.45
CA VAL A 70 12.45 12.77 5.00
C VAL A 70 11.61 13.99 4.64
N ALA A 71 12.23 15.00 4.05
CA ALA A 71 11.50 16.16 3.55
C ALA A 71 10.43 15.71 2.55
N ASN A 72 9.18 16.14 2.76
CA ASN A 72 8.02 15.72 1.96
C ASN A 72 7.77 14.20 1.94
N GLY A 73 8.29 13.46 2.93
CA GLY A 73 8.10 12.02 3.07
C GLY A 73 6.67 11.61 3.46
N VAL A 74 6.46 10.30 3.48
CA VAL A 74 5.21 9.64 3.89
C VAL A 74 4.96 9.87 5.36
N LYS A 75 3.75 10.34 5.69
CA LYS A 75 3.29 10.40 7.07
C LYS A 75 2.62 9.10 7.48
N VAL A 76 3.18 8.42 8.48
CA VAL A 76 2.58 7.19 9.03
C VAL A 76 1.44 7.57 9.98
N PRO A 77 0.18 7.13 9.72
CA PRO A 77 -0.98 7.48 10.54
C PRO A 77 -0.78 7.22 12.03
N GLY A 78 -1.28 8.10 12.89
CA GLY A 78 -1.15 7.96 14.35
C GLY A 78 0.25 8.20 14.93
N THR A 79 1.25 8.51 14.10
CA THR A 79 2.64 8.75 14.56
C THR A 79 3.17 10.12 14.16
N LYS A 80 4.40 10.43 14.57
CA LYS A 80 5.16 11.61 14.11
C LYS A 80 6.13 11.30 12.97
N TYR A 81 6.16 10.06 12.48
CA TYR A 81 7.14 9.63 11.50
C TYR A 81 6.87 10.24 10.13
N VAL A 82 7.95 10.69 9.49
CA VAL A 82 7.97 11.18 8.11
C VAL A 82 9.10 10.46 7.37
N LEU A 83 8.73 9.47 6.55
CA LEU A 83 9.64 8.43 6.05
C LEU A 83 9.71 8.45 4.51
N ASP A 84 10.69 7.76 3.94
CA ASP A 84 10.66 7.44 2.51
C ASP A 84 9.49 6.49 2.20
N PRO A 85 9.03 6.39 0.93
CA PRO A 85 7.85 5.60 0.60
C PRO A 85 7.98 4.10 0.89
N VAL A 86 9.21 3.54 0.89
CA VAL A 86 9.41 2.11 1.18
C VAL A 86 9.24 1.85 2.67
N GLN A 87 9.94 2.63 3.51
CA GLN A 87 9.81 2.47 4.96
C GLN A 87 8.42 2.87 5.46
N GLY A 88 7.82 3.91 4.86
CA GLY A 88 6.44 4.30 5.12
C GLY A 88 5.44 3.19 4.80
N ALA A 89 5.61 2.51 3.65
CA ALA A 89 4.77 1.37 3.27
C ALA A 89 4.88 0.21 4.27
N PHE A 90 6.11 -0.15 4.67
CA PHE A 90 6.31 -1.18 5.69
C PHE A 90 5.63 -0.82 7.02
N ASN A 91 5.79 0.43 7.48
CA ASN A 91 5.20 0.89 8.73
C ASN A 91 3.67 0.76 8.70
N ILE A 92 3.03 1.25 7.64
CA ILE A 92 1.58 1.17 7.48
C ILE A 92 1.13 -0.28 7.35
N GLY A 93 1.78 -1.09 6.49
CA GLY A 93 1.44 -2.49 6.27
C GLY A 93 1.57 -3.34 7.54
N ALA A 94 2.66 -3.15 8.29
CA ALA A 94 2.86 -3.85 9.56
C ALA A 94 1.78 -3.48 10.59
N MET A 95 1.43 -2.20 10.71
CA MET A 95 0.39 -1.74 11.62
C MET A 95 -0.97 -2.36 11.31
N ILE A 96 -1.41 -2.25 10.06
CA ILE A 96 -2.79 -2.62 9.67
C ILE A 96 -3.06 -4.11 9.80
N ARG A 97 -2.02 -4.95 9.65
CA ARG A 97 -2.13 -6.41 9.76
C ARG A 97 -1.81 -6.95 11.16
N TRP A 98 -1.25 -6.13 12.05
CA TRP A 98 -0.61 -6.60 13.28
C TRP A 98 -1.49 -7.48 14.16
N LEU A 99 -2.75 -7.10 14.33
CA LEU A 99 -3.70 -7.75 15.24
C LEU A 99 -4.59 -8.79 14.57
N ASP A 100 -4.46 -8.98 13.25
CA ASP A 100 -5.30 -9.91 12.49
C ASP A 100 -6.81 -9.59 12.54
N PHE A 101 -7.14 -8.29 12.55
CA PHE A 101 -8.52 -7.80 12.57
C PHE A 101 -8.96 -7.14 11.26
N ASN A 102 -8.03 -6.90 10.35
CA ASN A 102 -8.33 -6.35 9.04
C ASN A 102 -9.07 -7.38 8.15
N ASP A 103 -9.51 -6.93 6.98
CA ASP A 103 -10.35 -7.73 6.07
C ASP A 103 -9.77 -9.12 5.74
N THR A 104 -10.60 -10.01 5.21
CA THR A 104 -10.17 -11.37 4.88
C THR A 104 -10.81 -11.85 3.58
N TRP A 105 -10.02 -12.53 2.77
CA TRP A 105 -10.45 -13.23 1.57
C TRP A 105 -10.12 -14.72 1.66
N LEU A 106 -11.16 -15.56 1.72
CA LEU A 106 -11.03 -17.01 1.85
C LEU A 106 -11.26 -17.67 0.48
N ALA A 107 -10.19 -18.12 -0.16
CA ALA A 107 -10.23 -18.82 -1.44
C ALA A 107 -9.36 -20.11 -1.38
N ALA A 108 -8.85 -20.55 -2.53
CA ALA A 108 -7.87 -21.63 -2.58
C ALA A 108 -6.59 -21.28 -1.80
N GLU A 109 -6.24 -19.99 -1.81
CA GLU A 109 -5.26 -19.39 -0.91
C GLU A 109 -6.01 -18.38 -0.01
N TRP A 110 -5.57 -18.25 1.25
CA TRP A 110 -6.16 -17.30 2.20
C TRP A 110 -5.31 -16.04 2.25
N GLY A 111 -5.94 -14.88 2.45
CA GLY A 111 -5.19 -13.64 2.58
C GLY A 111 -6.03 -12.45 3.03
N HIS A 112 -5.34 -11.32 3.17
CA HIS A 112 -5.90 -10.05 3.62
C HIS A 112 -5.57 -8.97 2.57
N PRO A 113 -6.45 -8.74 1.57
CA PRO A 113 -6.17 -7.81 0.49
C PRO A 113 -5.88 -6.38 0.95
N SER A 114 -6.45 -5.97 2.10
CA SER A 114 -6.18 -4.67 2.72
C SER A 114 -4.71 -4.44 3.07
N ASP A 115 -3.88 -5.48 3.17
CA ASP A 115 -2.43 -5.37 3.40
C ASP A 115 -1.74 -4.51 2.31
N ASN A 116 -2.28 -4.50 1.08
CA ASN A 116 -1.78 -3.66 -0.02
C ASN A 116 -1.93 -2.15 0.25
N LEU A 117 -2.79 -1.75 1.20
CA LEU A 117 -2.98 -0.34 1.57
C LEU A 117 -1.67 0.32 2.01
N GLY A 118 -0.74 -0.43 2.61
CA GLY A 118 0.56 0.09 3.02
C GLY A 118 1.31 0.74 1.85
N ALA A 119 1.47 0.00 0.75
CA ALA A 119 2.16 0.49 -0.44
C ALA A 119 1.35 1.57 -1.18
N ILE A 120 0.03 1.38 -1.31
CA ILE A 120 -0.86 2.32 -2.02
C ILE A 120 -0.85 3.68 -1.32
N LEU A 121 -1.10 3.72 -0.01
CA LEU A 121 -1.20 4.96 0.74
C LEU A 121 0.15 5.67 0.85
N ALA A 122 1.22 4.94 1.13
CA ALA A 122 2.58 5.50 1.20
C ALA A 122 2.97 6.15 -0.14
N THR A 123 2.78 5.45 -1.24
CA THR A 123 3.14 5.97 -2.58
C THR A 123 2.27 7.16 -2.96
N ALA A 124 0.95 7.09 -2.72
CA ALA A 124 0.03 8.18 -3.02
C ALA A 124 0.32 9.45 -2.20
N ASP A 125 0.62 9.32 -0.90
CA ASP A 125 0.97 10.43 -0.02
C ASP A 125 2.29 11.08 -0.48
N TRP A 126 3.33 10.28 -0.71
CA TRP A 126 4.63 10.79 -1.14
C TRP A 126 4.57 11.50 -2.50
N LEU A 127 3.92 10.90 -3.51
CA LEU A 127 3.77 11.53 -4.83
C LEU A 127 2.93 12.81 -4.74
N SER A 128 1.89 12.84 -3.91
CA SER A 128 1.09 14.04 -3.67
C SER A 128 1.89 15.16 -3.00
N ARG A 129 2.96 14.85 -2.28
CA ARG A 129 3.85 15.83 -1.63
C ARG A 129 5.03 16.27 -2.51
N THR A 130 5.44 15.44 -3.45
CA THR A 130 6.69 15.64 -4.22
C THR A 130 6.47 15.94 -5.70
N THR A 131 5.25 15.76 -6.21
CA THR A 131 4.90 16.04 -7.60
C THR A 131 3.73 17.02 -7.69
N ASP A 132 3.47 17.51 -8.91
CA ASP A 132 2.32 18.36 -9.21
C ASP A 132 0.99 17.60 -9.16
N LYS A 133 1.02 16.28 -9.34
CA LYS A 133 -0.18 15.43 -9.26
C LYS A 133 -0.58 15.25 -7.81
N LYS A 134 -1.82 15.65 -7.48
CA LYS A 134 -2.43 15.39 -6.16
C LYS A 134 -3.40 14.23 -6.30
N PHE A 135 -3.11 13.13 -5.62
CA PHE A 135 -3.99 11.98 -5.57
C PHE A 135 -5.13 12.25 -4.57
N THR A 136 -6.34 11.90 -4.96
CA THR A 136 -7.52 11.97 -4.11
C THR A 136 -7.71 10.66 -3.34
N VAL A 137 -8.54 10.68 -2.31
CA VAL A 137 -8.92 9.41 -1.64
C VAL A 137 -9.60 8.45 -2.61
N LYS A 138 -10.35 8.96 -3.59
CA LYS A 138 -10.95 8.11 -4.64
C LYS A 138 -9.89 7.35 -5.46
N ASP A 139 -8.73 7.95 -5.73
CA ASP A 139 -7.63 7.25 -6.43
C ASP A 139 -7.05 6.11 -5.56
N VAL A 140 -6.95 6.32 -4.24
CA VAL A 140 -6.56 5.29 -3.28
C VAL A 140 -7.59 4.15 -3.26
N LEU A 141 -8.89 4.46 -3.14
CA LEU A 141 -9.95 3.45 -3.17
C LEU A 141 -9.96 2.66 -4.49
N THR A 142 -9.76 3.35 -5.61
CA THR A 142 -9.65 2.70 -6.93
C THR A 142 -8.50 1.70 -6.94
N SER A 143 -7.35 2.08 -6.37
CA SER A 143 -6.17 1.21 -6.28
C SER A 143 -6.41 0.03 -5.34
N MET A 144 -7.12 0.24 -4.22
CA MET A 144 -7.49 -0.85 -3.30
C MET A 144 -8.40 -1.88 -3.96
N ILE A 145 -9.38 -1.46 -4.77
CA ILE A 145 -10.27 -2.40 -5.48
C ILE A 145 -9.50 -3.23 -6.52
N LYS A 146 -8.41 -2.69 -7.07
CA LYS A 146 -7.56 -3.38 -8.05
C LYS A 146 -6.52 -4.30 -7.43
N ALA A 147 -6.30 -4.22 -6.11
CA ALA A 147 -5.24 -4.92 -5.40
C ALA A 147 -5.69 -6.27 -4.84
#